data_AF-A0A1Q4R358-F1
#
_entry.id   AF-A0A1Q4R358-F1
#
_cell.length_a   1.000
_cell.length_b   1.000
_cell.length_c   1.000
_cell.angle_alpha   90.00
_cell.angle_beta   90.00
_cell.angle_gamma   90.00
#
_symmetry.space_group_name_H-M   'P 1'
#
loop_
_entity.id
_entity.type
_entity.pdbx_description
1 polymer ?
#
loop_
_entity_poly.entity_id
_entity_poly.type
_entity_poly.pdbx_seq_one_letter_code
_entity_poly.pdbx_strand_id
1 'polypeptide(L)'
;MFALLSARVIIGMLLDQYGLRLTYSILPIDALMSCLIFATAQSFNQLVIGRFLVGLVGAGFVVGIRMVVEWFPPQDVGTAQGIYGDWGNFGSAFAAFTMVIFGIALFLIPGAFSFGEPETFKLLFFPAFDTSMFNWRAAIAGSGIVAALCGCLYSVSVSDTPPGKEYKRLEKARGIEVSTKCDFGCLVANVNATFFQVLGVGGLIVAFLCLFSLKEPRGAFAEFHEGEDELSNVPVANEVSY
;
A
#
# COMPACT_ATOMS: atom_id res chain seq x y z
N MET A 1 -4.60 11.57 -4.65
CA MET A 1 -5.61 11.35 -3.59
C MET A 1 -7.04 11.53 -4.11
N PHE A 2 -7.39 12.66 -4.75
CA PHE A 2 -8.72 12.85 -5.34
C PHE A 2 -9.13 11.75 -6.34
N ALA A 3 -8.25 11.41 -7.28
CA ALA A 3 -8.52 10.36 -8.26
C ALA A 3 -8.73 8.96 -7.65
N LEU A 4 -8.07 8.67 -6.51
CA LEU A 4 -8.24 7.41 -5.77
C LEU A 4 -9.65 7.27 -5.20
N LEU A 5 -10.18 8.36 -4.66
CA LEU A 5 -11.50 8.36 -4.03
C LEU A 5 -12.60 8.24 -5.08
N SER A 6 -12.47 8.94 -6.21
CA SER A 6 -13.37 8.79 -7.35
C SER A 6 -13.31 7.37 -7.93
N ALA A 7 -12.12 6.77 -8.00
CA ALA A 7 -11.95 5.39 -8.48
C ALA A 7 -12.67 4.38 -7.56
N ARG A 8 -12.67 4.57 -6.24
CA ARG A 8 -13.42 3.70 -5.31
C ARG A 8 -14.93 3.72 -5.56
N VAL A 9 -15.48 4.90 -5.88
CA VAL A 9 -16.90 5.05 -6.24
C VAL A 9 -17.19 4.32 -7.57
N ILE A 10 -16.32 4.51 -8.56
CA ILE A 10 -16.47 3.86 -9.88
C ILE A 10 -16.36 2.34 -9.76
N ILE A 11 -15.39 1.83 -9.02
CA ILE A 11 -15.21 0.39 -8.80
C ILE A 11 -16.37 -0.19 -7.98
N GLY A 12 -16.93 0.57 -7.03
CA GLY A 12 -18.15 0.18 -6.33
C GLY A 12 -19.33 -0.01 -7.28
N MET A 13 -19.57 0.96 -8.18
CA MET A 13 -20.61 0.83 -9.21
C MET A 13 -20.34 -0.33 -10.18
N LEU A 14 -19.07 -0.54 -10.54
CA LEU A 14 -18.66 -1.65 -11.40
C LEU A 14 -18.91 -3.01 -10.72
N LEU A 15 -18.68 -3.10 -9.42
CA LEU A 15 -18.95 -4.29 -8.61
C LEU A 15 -20.44 -4.60 -8.52
N ASP A 16 -21.26 -3.55 -8.37
CA ASP A 16 -22.72 -3.68 -8.33
C ASP A 16 -23.29 -4.21 -9.68
N GLN A 17 -22.62 -3.89 -10.80
CA GLN A 17 -23.05 -4.32 -12.14
C GLN A 17 -22.49 -5.70 -12.56
N TYR A 18 -21.20 -5.92 -12.36
CA TYR A 18 -20.47 -7.10 -12.88
C TYR A 18 -20.31 -8.23 -11.85
N GLY A 19 -20.64 -7.99 -10.59
CA GLY A 19 -20.56 -8.97 -9.51
C GLY A 19 -19.15 -9.10 -8.92
N LEU A 20 -19.10 -9.64 -7.70
CA LEU A 20 -17.91 -9.64 -6.85
C LEU A 20 -16.72 -10.42 -7.44
N ARG A 21 -16.98 -11.57 -8.11
CA ARG A 21 -15.90 -12.37 -8.75
C ARG A 21 -15.15 -11.61 -9.81
N LEU A 22 -15.90 -11.05 -10.77
CA LEU A 22 -15.32 -10.54 -11.99
C LEU A 22 -14.49 -9.30 -11.67
N THR A 23 -15.02 -8.43 -10.80
CA THR A 23 -14.29 -7.26 -10.34
C THR A 23 -13.00 -7.63 -9.61
N TYR A 24 -13.02 -8.65 -8.76
CA TYR A 24 -11.80 -9.09 -8.05
C TYR A 24 -10.75 -9.70 -8.99
N SER A 25 -11.17 -10.42 -10.05
CA SER A 25 -10.25 -10.99 -11.05
C SER A 25 -9.64 -9.95 -11.99
N ILE A 26 -10.36 -8.88 -12.32
CA ILE A 26 -9.88 -7.82 -13.22
C ILE A 26 -8.86 -6.91 -12.53
N LEU A 27 -8.99 -6.68 -11.22
CA LEU A 27 -8.12 -5.79 -10.44
C LEU A 27 -6.63 -6.16 -10.52
N PRO A 28 -6.21 -7.43 -10.34
CA PRO A 28 -4.81 -7.83 -10.49
C PRO A 28 -4.29 -7.75 -11.94
N ILE A 29 -5.18 -7.88 -12.94
CA ILE A 29 -4.81 -7.73 -14.35
C ILE A 29 -4.54 -6.26 -14.67
N ASP A 30 -5.37 -5.35 -14.17
CA ASP A 30 -5.15 -3.90 -14.23
C ASP A 30 -3.88 -3.48 -13.47
N ALA A 31 -3.61 -4.13 -12.33
CA ALA A 31 -2.37 -3.96 -11.58
C ALA A 31 -1.12 -4.33 -12.41
N LEU A 32 -1.14 -5.49 -13.07
CA LEU A 32 -0.06 -5.90 -13.97
C LEU A 32 0.16 -4.87 -15.08
N MET A 33 -0.92 -4.42 -15.73
CA MET A 33 -0.83 -3.43 -16.80
C MET A 33 -0.20 -2.12 -16.30
N SER A 34 -0.63 -1.63 -15.13
CA SER A 34 -0.09 -0.42 -14.52
C SER A 34 1.39 -0.56 -14.13
N CYS A 35 1.78 -1.70 -13.57
CA CYS A 35 3.17 -1.98 -13.21
C CYS A 35 4.08 -2.08 -14.43
N LEU A 36 3.62 -2.65 -15.54
CA LEU A 36 4.40 -2.72 -16.78
C LEU A 36 4.58 -1.35 -17.44
N ILE A 37 3.54 -0.50 -17.43
CA ILE A 37 3.63 0.88 -17.92
C ILE A 37 4.65 1.68 -17.09
N PHE A 38 4.64 1.49 -15.76
CA PHE A 38 5.59 2.16 -14.87
C PHE A 38 7.02 1.63 -15.03
N ALA A 39 7.19 0.30 -15.16
CA ALA A 39 8.49 -0.34 -15.34
C ALA A 39 9.15 0.00 -16.68
N THR A 40 8.36 0.28 -17.73
CA THR A 40 8.87 0.65 -19.07
C THR A 40 8.99 2.16 -19.27
N ALA A 41 8.61 2.97 -18.29
CA ALA A 41 8.65 4.43 -18.39
C ALA A 41 10.08 4.97 -18.55
N GLN A 42 10.30 5.74 -19.62
CA GLN A 42 11.58 6.43 -19.88
C GLN A 42 11.41 7.96 -19.80
N SER A 43 10.18 8.46 -19.67
CA SER A 43 9.88 9.89 -19.59
C SER A 43 9.15 10.24 -18.30
N PHE A 44 9.35 11.47 -17.81
CA PHE A 44 8.69 11.97 -16.60
C PHE A 44 7.17 11.87 -16.70
N ASN A 45 6.59 12.26 -17.84
CA ASN A 45 5.15 12.19 -18.08
C ASN A 45 4.62 10.75 -17.99
N GLN A 46 5.34 9.78 -18.53
CA GLN A 46 4.96 8.37 -18.47
C GLN A 46 5.06 7.81 -17.04
N LEU A 47 6.02 8.30 -16.25
CA LEU A 47 6.17 7.94 -14.84
C LEU A 47 5.01 8.47 -13.99
N VAL A 48 4.58 9.71 -14.24
CA VAL A 48 3.41 10.33 -13.58
C VAL A 48 2.13 9.57 -13.94
N ILE A 49 1.93 9.22 -15.21
CA ILE A 49 0.78 8.43 -15.66
C ILE A 49 0.80 7.04 -15.02
N GLY A 50 1.95 6.35 -15.01
CA GLY A 50 2.06 5.05 -14.36
C GLY A 50 1.75 5.13 -12.85
N ARG A 51 2.23 6.17 -12.16
CA ARG A 51 1.93 6.41 -10.74
C ARG A 51 0.44 6.69 -10.51
N PHE A 52 -0.19 7.41 -11.44
CA PHE A 52 -1.61 7.68 -11.40
C PHE A 52 -2.44 6.40 -11.57
N LEU A 53 -2.07 5.53 -12.52
CA LEU A 53 -2.75 4.25 -12.79
C LEU A 53 -2.58 3.26 -11.63
N VAL A 54 -1.37 3.13 -11.07
CA VAL A 54 -1.14 2.35 -9.84
C VAL A 54 -1.99 2.87 -8.68
N GLY A 55 -2.26 4.19 -8.67
CA GLY A 55 -3.26 4.76 -7.79
C GLY A 55 -4.63 4.11 -7.98
N LEU A 56 -5.18 4.11 -9.20
CA LEU A 56 -6.51 3.54 -9.47
C LEU A 56 -6.66 2.09 -8.98
N VAL A 57 -5.60 1.27 -9.10
CA VAL A 57 -5.56 -0.11 -8.56
C VAL A 57 -5.78 -0.14 -7.05
N GLY A 58 -5.27 0.84 -6.30
CA GLY A 58 -5.44 0.98 -4.86
C GLY A 58 -6.89 1.22 -4.40
N ALA A 59 -7.81 1.45 -5.34
CA ALA A 59 -9.25 1.44 -5.06
C ALA A 59 -9.82 0.01 -4.92
N GLY A 60 -9.09 -1.03 -5.31
CA GLY A 60 -9.48 -2.45 -5.17
C GLY A 60 -9.71 -2.91 -3.72
N PHE A 61 -9.16 -2.21 -2.72
CA PHE A 61 -9.40 -2.51 -1.30
C PHE A 61 -10.90 -2.48 -0.92
N VAL A 62 -11.70 -1.66 -1.61
CA VAL A 62 -13.16 -1.59 -1.36
C VAL A 62 -13.86 -2.90 -1.72
N VAL A 63 -13.37 -3.61 -2.72
CA VAL A 63 -13.91 -4.89 -3.19
C VAL A 63 -13.68 -5.97 -2.14
N GLY A 64 -12.49 -6.00 -1.55
CA GLY A 64 -12.18 -6.96 -0.48
C GLY A 64 -13.02 -6.74 0.77
N ILE A 65 -13.25 -5.48 1.19
CA ILE A 65 -14.15 -5.20 2.32
C ILE A 65 -15.56 -5.74 2.04
N ARG A 66 -16.10 -5.52 0.83
CA ARG A 66 -17.42 -6.02 0.45
C ARG A 66 -17.50 -7.55 0.52
N MET A 67 -16.44 -8.23 0.09
CA MET A 67 -16.35 -9.69 0.18
C MET A 67 -16.36 -10.20 1.62
N VAL A 68 -15.60 -9.57 2.51
CA VAL A 68 -15.55 -9.95 3.93
C VAL A 68 -16.91 -9.78 4.60
N VAL A 69 -17.61 -8.68 4.30
CA VAL A 69 -18.95 -8.42 4.88
C VAL A 69 -19.99 -9.43 4.40
N GLU A 70 -19.87 -9.95 3.17
CA GLU A 70 -20.79 -10.97 2.64
C GLU A 70 -20.50 -12.38 3.21
N TRP A 71 -19.23 -12.68 3.50
CA TRP A 71 -18.80 -13.99 3.99
C TRP A 71 -18.95 -14.17 5.51
N PHE A 72 -18.85 -13.10 6.30
CA PHE A 72 -18.90 -13.17 7.77
C PHE A 72 -20.23 -12.66 8.34
N PRO A 73 -20.73 -13.23 9.45
CA PRO A 73 -21.93 -12.73 10.11
C PRO A 73 -21.71 -11.32 10.72
N PRO A 74 -22.76 -10.48 10.87
CA PRO A 74 -22.63 -9.08 11.29
C PRO A 74 -21.95 -8.83 12.63
N GLN A 75 -21.89 -9.84 13.49
CA GLN A 75 -21.21 -9.79 14.78
C GLN A 75 -19.67 -9.89 14.65
N ASP A 76 -19.16 -10.54 13.59
CA ASP A 76 -17.74 -10.81 13.39
C ASP A 76 -17.13 -10.01 12.23
N VAL A 77 -17.95 -9.29 11.44
CA VAL A 77 -17.46 -8.47 10.30
C VAL A 77 -16.46 -7.41 10.73
N GLY A 78 -16.58 -6.86 11.95
CA GLY A 78 -15.65 -5.84 12.45
C GLY A 78 -14.24 -6.38 12.65
N THR A 79 -14.11 -7.56 13.29
CA THR A 79 -12.81 -8.21 13.50
C THR A 79 -12.22 -8.73 12.20
N ALA A 80 -13.04 -9.33 11.32
CA ALA A 80 -12.58 -9.80 10.03
C ALA A 80 -12.11 -8.64 9.12
N GLN A 81 -12.82 -7.51 9.13
CA GLN A 81 -12.42 -6.30 8.41
C GLN A 81 -11.14 -5.67 8.99
N GLY A 82 -10.98 -5.71 10.32
CA GLY A 82 -9.75 -5.29 11.00
C GLY A 82 -8.55 -6.08 10.50
N ILE A 83 -8.61 -7.42 10.59
CA ILE A 83 -7.54 -8.32 10.13
C ILE A 83 -7.23 -8.11 8.63
N TYR A 84 -8.27 -7.97 7.80
CA TYR A 84 -8.10 -7.69 6.36
C TYR A 84 -7.38 -6.35 6.11
N GLY A 85 -7.76 -5.30 6.84
CA GLY A 85 -7.10 -3.99 6.76
C GLY A 85 -5.66 -4.02 7.27
N ASP A 86 -5.42 -4.75 8.35
CA ASP A 86 -4.10 -4.90 8.95
C ASP A 86 -3.13 -5.62 8.01
N TRP A 87 -3.58 -6.63 7.26
CA TRP A 87 -2.74 -7.32 6.26
C TRP A 87 -2.24 -6.35 5.16
N GLY A 88 -3.06 -5.35 4.81
CA GLY A 88 -2.69 -4.31 3.85
C GLY A 88 -1.57 -3.40 4.38
N ASN A 89 -1.67 -2.95 5.63
CA ASN A 89 -0.63 -2.12 6.26
C ASN A 89 0.61 -2.93 6.65
N PHE A 90 0.46 -4.20 6.99
CA PHE A 90 1.58 -5.10 7.27
C PHE A 90 2.48 -5.25 6.04
N GLY A 91 1.92 -5.29 4.83
CA GLY A 91 2.69 -5.31 3.59
C GLY A 91 3.57 -4.08 3.37
N SER A 92 3.09 -2.87 3.74
CA SER A 92 3.89 -1.64 3.61
C SER A 92 5.01 -1.58 4.66
N ALA A 93 4.72 -2.02 5.89
CA ALA A 93 5.73 -2.14 6.94
C ALA A 93 6.81 -3.16 6.56
N PHE A 94 6.42 -4.34 6.05
CA PHE A 94 7.35 -5.37 5.61
C PHE A 94 8.29 -4.88 4.51
N ALA A 95 7.79 -4.09 3.55
CA ALA A 95 8.62 -3.48 2.51
C ALA A 95 9.66 -2.50 3.11
N ALA A 96 9.25 -1.67 4.06
CA ALA A 96 10.17 -0.75 4.74
C ALA A 96 11.22 -1.50 5.58
N PHE A 97 10.81 -2.50 6.36
CA PHE A 97 11.73 -3.35 7.12
C PHE A 97 12.71 -4.08 6.22
N THR A 98 12.24 -4.62 5.09
CA THR A 98 13.11 -5.28 4.12
C THR A 98 14.17 -4.31 3.62
N MET A 99 13.79 -3.08 3.23
CA MET A 99 14.74 -2.05 2.79
C MET A 99 15.77 -1.72 3.88
N VAL A 100 15.33 -1.55 5.13
CA VAL A 100 16.21 -1.20 6.26
C VAL A 100 17.17 -2.35 6.60
N ILE A 101 16.69 -3.59 6.61
CA ILE A 101 17.52 -4.78 6.87
C ILE A 101 18.60 -4.91 5.78
N PHE A 102 18.24 -4.72 4.50
CA PHE A 102 19.22 -4.71 3.42
C PHE A 102 20.24 -3.57 3.56
N GLY A 103 19.79 -2.36 3.94
CA GLY A 103 20.68 -1.22 4.17
C GLY A 103 21.67 -1.45 5.31
N ILE A 104 21.21 -1.99 6.43
CA ILE A 104 22.05 -2.34 7.59
C ILE A 104 23.03 -3.47 7.22
N ALA A 105 22.57 -4.49 6.50
CA ALA A 105 23.41 -5.60 6.06
C ALA A 105 24.55 -5.14 5.13
N LEU A 106 24.27 -4.18 4.23
CA LEU A 106 25.27 -3.56 3.37
C LEU A 106 26.28 -2.69 4.15
N PHE A 107 25.86 -2.04 5.23
CA PHE A 107 26.71 -1.19 6.07
C PHE A 107 27.61 -2.01 7.02
N LEU A 108 27.06 -3.02 7.69
CA LEU A 108 27.77 -3.80 8.71
C LEU A 108 28.73 -4.84 8.14
N ILE A 109 28.52 -5.30 6.91
CA ILE A 109 29.41 -6.26 6.27
C ILE A 109 29.86 -5.69 4.91
N PRO A 110 30.98 -4.95 4.87
CA PRO A 110 31.56 -4.48 3.62
C PRO A 110 31.86 -5.69 2.72
N GLY A 111 31.08 -5.87 1.66
CA GLY A 111 31.23 -6.98 0.71
C GLY A 111 30.37 -8.23 0.95
N ALA A 112 29.47 -8.28 1.95
CA ALA A 112 28.49 -9.39 2.04
C ALA A 112 27.55 -9.46 0.83
N PHE A 113 27.32 -8.32 0.20
CA PHE A 113 26.57 -8.19 -1.05
C PHE A 113 27.36 -7.33 -2.04
N SER A 114 28.64 -7.67 -2.27
CA SER A 114 29.34 -7.21 -3.47
C SER A 114 28.67 -7.82 -4.70
N PHE A 115 27.72 -7.10 -5.30
CA PHE A 115 27.12 -7.40 -6.60
C PHE A 115 28.12 -7.12 -7.74
N GLY A 116 29.29 -7.77 -7.68
CA GLY A 116 30.37 -7.65 -8.68
C GLY A 116 30.35 -8.73 -9.76
N GLU A 117 29.63 -9.84 -9.55
CA GLU A 117 29.45 -10.95 -10.49
C GLU A 117 28.04 -11.57 -10.27
N PRO A 118 27.41 -12.18 -11.29
CA PRO A 118 26.01 -12.59 -11.33
C PRO A 118 25.75 -13.85 -10.49
N GLU A 119 25.86 -13.75 -9.16
CA GLU A 119 25.64 -14.93 -8.32
C GLU A 119 24.14 -15.18 -8.13
N THR A 120 23.72 -16.35 -8.61
CA THR A 120 22.33 -16.80 -8.70
C THR A 120 21.87 -17.28 -7.33
N PHE A 121 20.99 -16.53 -6.67
CA PHE A 121 20.39 -17.00 -5.43
C PHE A 121 19.37 -18.11 -5.74
N LYS A 122 19.79 -19.37 -5.58
CA LYS A 122 18.91 -20.56 -5.65
C LYS A 122 18.34 -20.85 -4.28
N LEU A 123 17.08 -20.47 -4.07
CA LEU A 123 16.27 -21.00 -2.98
C LEU A 123 15.66 -22.33 -3.44
N LEU A 124 15.71 -23.37 -2.61
CA LEU A 124 15.57 -24.80 -2.98
C LEU A 124 14.28 -25.23 -3.70
N PHE A 125 13.31 -24.32 -3.89
CA PHE A 125 12.02 -24.56 -4.57
C PHE A 125 11.67 -23.56 -5.68
N PHE A 126 12.52 -22.55 -5.95
CA PHE A 126 12.28 -21.55 -6.99
C PHE A 126 13.47 -21.53 -7.97
N PRO A 127 13.23 -21.44 -9.30
CA PRO A 127 14.33 -21.32 -10.24
C PRO A 127 15.12 -20.04 -9.96
N ALA A 128 16.44 -20.19 -9.98
CA ALA A 128 17.48 -19.17 -9.93
C ALA A 128 17.02 -17.78 -10.42
N PHE A 129 16.96 -16.80 -9.50
CA PHE A 129 16.80 -15.39 -9.86
C PHE A 129 18.18 -14.81 -10.18
N ASP A 130 18.37 -14.35 -11.41
CA ASP A 130 19.62 -13.76 -11.91
C ASP A 130 19.78 -12.33 -11.37
N THR A 131 20.79 -12.10 -10.52
CA THR A 131 20.92 -10.88 -9.70
C THR A 131 21.74 -9.76 -10.38
N SER A 132 22.20 -9.98 -11.62
CA SER A 132 22.98 -9.00 -12.40
C SER A 132 22.19 -7.79 -12.90
N MET A 133 20.86 -7.89 -12.92
CA MET A 133 19.94 -6.89 -13.47
C MET A 133 18.82 -6.57 -12.48
N PHE A 134 19.14 -6.42 -11.19
CA PHE A 134 18.18 -5.98 -10.16
C PHE A 134 17.85 -4.48 -10.33
N ASN A 135 17.29 -4.17 -11.49
CA ASN A 135 16.74 -2.86 -11.79
C ASN A 135 15.43 -2.75 -11.03
N TRP A 136 15.18 -1.61 -10.38
CA TRP A 136 13.90 -1.31 -9.74
C TRP A 136 12.71 -1.53 -10.71
N ARG A 137 12.96 -1.40 -12.02
CA ARG A 137 12.03 -1.72 -13.11
C ARG A 137 11.66 -3.21 -13.15
N ALA A 138 12.63 -4.10 -13.02
CA ALA A 138 12.42 -5.55 -12.98
C ALA A 138 11.69 -5.97 -11.70
N ALA A 139 12.03 -5.34 -10.56
CA ALA A 139 11.30 -5.57 -9.31
C ALA A 139 9.83 -5.16 -9.41
N ILE A 140 9.54 -4.00 -10.02
CA ILE A 140 8.15 -3.53 -10.22
C ILE A 140 7.40 -4.41 -11.21
N ALA A 141 8.01 -4.76 -12.35
CA ALA A 141 7.41 -5.67 -13.31
C ALA A 141 7.13 -7.06 -12.69
N GLY A 142 8.08 -7.59 -11.91
CA GLY A 142 7.94 -8.84 -11.17
C GLY A 142 6.79 -8.81 -10.18
N SER A 143 6.65 -7.72 -9.40
CA SER A 143 5.53 -7.57 -8.46
C SER A 143 4.16 -7.56 -9.16
N GLY A 144 4.06 -6.94 -10.35
CA GLY A 144 2.85 -6.98 -11.17
C GLY A 144 2.52 -8.39 -11.70
N ILE A 145 3.54 -9.15 -12.10
CA ILE A 145 3.36 -10.54 -12.57
C ILE A 145 2.89 -11.44 -11.43
N VAL A 146 3.51 -11.32 -10.25
CA VAL A 146 3.09 -12.07 -9.05
C VAL A 146 1.65 -11.72 -8.69
N ALA A 147 1.27 -10.43 -8.73
CA ALA A 147 -0.10 -10.01 -8.48
C ALA A 147 -1.09 -10.64 -9.48
N ALA A 148 -0.77 -10.63 -10.78
CA ALA A 148 -1.59 -11.28 -11.80
C ALA A 148 -1.71 -12.79 -11.61
N LEU A 149 -0.62 -13.48 -11.24
CA LEU A 149 -0.66 -14.91 -10.90
C LEU A 149 -1.57 -15.17 -9.71
N CYS A 150 -1.47 -14.37 -8.64
CA CYS A 150 -2.39 -14.45 -7.51
C CYS A 150 -3.85 -14.20 -7.92
N GLY A 151 -4.11 -13.27 -8.85
CA GLY A 151 -5.44 -13.03 -9.41
C GLY A 151 -5.98 -14.18 -10.25
N CYS A 152 -5.13 -14.78 -11.08
CA CYS A 152 -5.47 -15.98 -11.86
C CYS A 152 -5.77 -17.17 -10.95
N LEU A 153 -4.93 -17.41 -9.94
CA LEU A 153 -5.16 -18.44 -8.92
C LEU A 153 -6.48 -18.20 -8.18
N TYR A 154 -6.72 -16.97 -7.73
CA TYR A 154 -7.97 -16.61 -7.07
C TYR A 154 -9.20 -16.92 -7.95
N SER A 155 -9.13 -16.61 -9.24
CA SER A 155 -10.25 -16.83 -10.18
C SER A 155 -10.63 -18.31 -10.33
N VAL A 156 -9.67 -19.21 -10.11
CA VAL A 156 -9.83 -20.66 -10.16
C VAL A 156 -10.18 -21.24 -8.78
N SER A 157 -9.66 -20.64 -7.69
CA SER A 157 -9.78 -21.18 -6.34
C SER A 157 -10.99 -20.68 -5.55
N VAL A 158 -11.60 -19.54 -5.91
CA VAL A 158 -12.64 -18.90 -5.10
C VAL A 158 -14.02 -18.96 -5.74
N SER A 159 -14.99 -19.38 -4.92
CA SER A 159 -16.41 -19.43 -5.25
C SER A 159 -17.13 -18.13 -4.86
N ASP A 160 -18.15 -17.78 -5.65
CA ASP A 160 -18.95 -16.56 -5.50
C ASP A 160 -19.74 -16.45 -4.20
N THR A 161 -20.08 -17.59 -3.59
CA THR A 161 -20.86 -17.65 -2.36
C THR A 161 -20.30 -18.68 -1.39
N PRO A 162 -20.49 -18.47 -0.07
CA PRO A 162 -20.22 -19.49 0.92
C PRO A 162 -21.12 -20.73 0.68
N PRO A 163 -20.65 -21.95 1.02
CA PRO A 163 -21.41 -23.18 0.79
C PRO A 163 -22.78 -23.11 1.48
N GLY A 164 -23.86 -23.24 0.70
CA GLY A 164 -25.23 -23.33 1.20
C GLY A 164 -26.08 -22.05 1.16
N LYS A 165 -25.60 -20.93 0.61
CA LYS A 165 -26.45 -19.77 0.29
C LYS A 165 -26.56 -19.56 -1.22
N GLU A 166 -27.79 -19.50 -1.74
CA GLU A 166 -28.03 -19.03 -3.11
C GLU A 166 -27.52 -17.59 -3.24
N TYR A 167 -26.82 -17.30 -4.34
CA TYR A 167 -26.42 -15.94 -4.69
C TYR A 167 -27.68 -15.11 -4.95
N LYS A 168 -28.19 -14.48 -3.90
CA LYS A 168 -29.28 -13.51 -4.02
C LYS A 168 -28.63 -12.22 -4.46
N ARG A 169 -28.47 -12.05 -5.78
CA ARG A 169 -28.16 -10.74 -6.39
C ARG A 169 -29.05 -9.73 -5.69
N LEU A 170 -28.47 -8.72 -5.04
CA LEU A 170 -29.25 -7.63 -4.42
C LEU A 170 -30.25 -7.16 -5.47
N GLU A 171 -31.54 -7.31 -5.17
CA GLU A 171 -32.62 -6.77 -5.99
C GLU A 171 -32.36 -5.27 -6.03
N LYS A 172 -31.77 -4.83 -7.16
CA LYS A 172 -31.26 -3.50 -7.47
C LYS A 172 -31.32 -2.60 -6.23
N ALA A 173 -30.18 -2.45 -5.53
CA ALA A 173 -30.04 -1.34 -4.59
C ALA A 173 -30.51 -0.11 -5.36
N ARG A 174 -31.73 0.34 -5.02
CA ARG A 174 -32.52 1.26 -5.82
C ARG A 174 -31.59 2.39 -6.11
N GLY A 175 -31.17 2.48 -7.37
CA GLY A 175 -30.02 3.26 -7.72
C GLY A 175 -30.23 4.64 -7.14
N ILE A 176 -29.18 5.20 -6.56
CA ILE A 176 -28.89 6.55 -7.00
C ILE A 176 -28.50 6.35 -8.46
N GLU A 177 -29.51 6.18 -9.33
CA GLU A 177 -29.36 6.46 -10.74
C GLU A 177 -28.88 7.89 -10.72
N VAL A 178 -27.60 8.05 -11.00
CA VAL A 178 -27.00 9.34 -11.27
C VAL A 178 -27.76 9.83 -12.50
N SER A 179 -28.89 10.48 -12.24
CA SER A 179 -29.81 10.91 -13.28
C SER A 179 -29.19 12.05 -14.08
N THR A 180 -28.11 12.66 -13.59
CA THR A 180 -27.40 13.79 -14.22
C THR A 180 -25.92 13.81 -13.81
N LYS A 181 -25.02 14.29 -14.68
CA LYS A 181 -23.57 14.46 -14.41
C LYS A 181 -23.28 15.29 -13.14
N CYS A 182 -24.21 16.17 -12.75
CA CYS A 182 -24.14 16.97 -11.54
C CYS A 182 -24.30 16.13 -10.26
N ASP A 183 -25.21 15.15 -10.26
CA ASP A 183 -25.42 14.26 -9.11
C ASP A 183 -24.20 13.37 -8.87
N PHE A 184 -23.52 12.95 -9.93
CA PHE A 184 -22.25 12.24 -9.82
C PHE A 184 -21.18 13.10 -9.16
N GLY A 185 -21.06 14.35 -9.61
CA GLY A 185 -20.13 15.32 -9.05
C GLY A 185 -20.42 15.58 -7.58
N CYS A 186 -21.69 15.74 -7.21
CA CYS A 186 -22.13 15.95 -5.84
C CYS A 186 -21.86 14.73 -4.96
N LEU A 187 -22.11 13.51 -5.46
CA LEU A 187 -21.78 12.26 -4.79
C LEU A 187 -20.28 12.15 -4.50
N VAL A 188 -19.44 12.35 -5.52
CA VAL A 188 -17.98 12.32 -5.38
C VAL A 188 -17.51 13.41 -4.41
N ALA A 189 -18.08 14.61 -4.49
CA ALA A 189 -17.76 15.71 -3.57
C ALA A 189 -18.12 15.36 -2.11
N ASN A 190 -19.29 14.79 -1.86
CA ASN A 190 -19.71 14.39 -0.52
C ASN A 190 -18.87 13.24 0.05
N VAL A 191 -18.53 12.24 -0.77
CA VAL A 191 -17.64 11.15 -0.36
C VAL A 191 -16.25 11.69 0.01
N ASN A 192 -15.72 12.60 -0.82
CA ASN A 192 -14.44 13.25 -0.53
C ASN A 192 -14.51 14.08 0.75
N ALA A 193 -15.56 14.88 0.93
CA ALA A 193 -15.74 15.71 2.12
C ALA A 193 -15.83 14.86 3.39
N THR A 194 -16.65 13.80 3.38
CA THR A 194 -16.77 12.85 4.50
C THR A 194 -15.44 12.21 4.83
N PHE A 195 -14.68 11.79 3.82
CA PHE A 195 -13.37 11.18 4.02
C PHE A 195 -12.36 12.15 4.66
N PHE A 196 -12.28 13.39 4.16
CA PHE A 196 -11.40 14.41 4.75
C PHE A 196 -11.82 14.79 6.17
N GLN A 197 -13.12 14.81 6.46
CA GLN A 197 -13.63 15.03 7.82
C GLN A 197 -13.22 13.90 8.77
N VAL A 198 -13.37 12.64 8.36
CA VAL A 198 -12.96 11.49 9.19
C VAL A 198 -11.46 11.50 9.44
N LEU A 199 -10.64 11.79 8.43
CA LEU A 199 -9.19 11.94 8.62
C LEU A 199 -8.83 13.13 9.53
N GLY A 200 -9.51 14.27 9.36
CA GLY A 200 -9.28 15.46 10.17
C GLY A 200 -9.67 15.26 11.63
N VAL A 201 -10.86 14.69 11.88
CA VAL A 201 -11.33 14.36 13.24
C VAL A 201 -10.48 13.26 13.85
N GLY A 202 -10.14 12.21 13.10
CA GLY A 202 -9.24 11.16 13.56
C GLY A 202 -7.85 11.70 13.93
N GLY A 203 -7.29 12.59 13.10
CA GLY A 203 -6.03 13.28 13.38
C GLY A 203 -6.10 14.13 14.65
N LEU A 204 -7.20 14.85 14.87
CA LEU A 204 -7.42 15.61 16.10
C LEU A 204 -7.52 14.71 17.33
N ILE A 205 -8.22 13.57 17.23
CA ILE A 205 -8.32 12.59 18.31
C ILE A 205 -6.94 12.04 18.65
N VAL A 206 -6.16 11.65 17.65
CA VAL A 206 -4.79 11.17 17.86
C VAL A 206 -3.90 12.27 18.44
N ALA A 207 -4.00 13.52 17.95
CA ALA A 207 -3.24 14.64 18.51
C ALA A 207 -3.59 14.89 19.99
N PHE A 208 -4.87 14.81 20.34
CA PHE A 208 -5.34 14.94 21.72
C PHE A 208 -4.87 13.77 22.60
N LEU A 209 -4.94 12.54 22.09
CA LEU A 209 -4.43 11.35 22.77
C LEU A 209 -2.91 11.40 22.96
N CYS A 210 -2.16 11.86 21.95
CA CYS A 210 -0.73 12.08 22.03
C CYS A 210 -0.41 13.15 23.07
N LEU A 211 -1.15 14.27 23.11
CA LEU A 211 -0.96 15.34 24.11
C LEU A 211 -1.21 14.84 25.54
N PHE A 212 -2.15 13.91 25.72
CA PHE A 212 -2.46 13.35 27.04
C PHE A 212 -1.58 12.14 27.43
N SER A 213 -1.20 11.29 26.47
CA SER A 213 -0.44 10.04 26.70
C SER A 213 1.07 10.25 26.64
N LEU A 214 1.57 11.18 25.83
CA LEU A 214 2.97 11.60 25.86
C LEU A 214 3.13 12.68 26.93
N LYS A 215 2.96 12.29 28.21
CA LYS A 215 3.53 13.06 29.31
C LYS A 215 5.04 12.93 29.17
N GLU A 216 5.69 13.93 28.57
CA GLU A 216 7.15 13.95 28.43
C GLU A 216 7.80 13.59 29.77
N PRO A 217 8.64 12.54 29.85
CA PRO A 217 9.44 12.31 31.03
C PRO A 217 10.39 13.51 31.20
N ARG A 218 10.34 14.14 32.37
CA ARG A 218 11.19 15.28 32.71
C ARG A 218 12.65 14.89 32.51
N GLY A 219 13.30 15.45 31.49
CA GLY A 219 14.75 15.29 31.24
C GLY A 219 15.17 14.66 29.92
N ALA A 220 14.27 14.21 29.04
CA ALA A 220 14.63 13.46 27.82
C ALA A 220 15.56 14.18 26.81
N PHE A 221 15.70 15.50 26.90
CA PHE A 221 16.55 16.29 25.99
C PHE A 221 17.68 17.06 26.69
N ALA A 222 17.80 16.99 28.02
CA ALA A 222 18.77 17.79 28.76
C ALA A 222 20.14 17.10 28.96
N GLU A 223 20.19 15.76 29.06
CA GLU A 223 21.45 15.04 29.33
C GLU A 223 22.38 14.92 28.11
N PHE A 224 21.88 15.05 26.87
CA PHE A 224 22.71 14.86 25.67
C PHE A 224 23.41 16.13 25.16
N HIS A 225 23.13 17.30 25.73
CA HIS A 225 23.78 18.57 25.34
C HIS A 225 24.83 19.07 26.35
N GLU A 226 25.00 18.45 27.51
CA GLU A 226 26.07 18.84 28.45
C GLU A 226 27.48 18.49 27.93
N GLY A 227 27.60 17.61 26.92
CA GLY A 227 28.88 17.23 26.32
C GLY A 227 29.35 18.12 25.15
N GLU A 228 28.50 18.97 24.59
CA GLU A 228 28.89 19.86 23.47
C GLU A 228 29.52 21.17 23.95
N ASP A 229 29.20 21.64 25.16
CA ASP A 229 29.75 22.87 25.71
C ASP A 229 31.22 22.71 26.17
N GLU A 230 31.64 21.51 26.59
CA GLU A 230 33.06 21.25 26.94
C GLU A 230 33.97 21.08 25.72
N LEU A 231 33.44 20.64 24.57
CA LEU A 231 34.25 20.46 23.35
C LEU A 231 34.56 21.79 22.64
N SER A 232 33.87 22.89 22.99
CA SER A 232 34.14 24.23 22.44
C SER A 232 35.30 24.96 23.12
N ASN A 233 35.78 24.48 24.27
CA ASN A 233 36.81 25.14 25.10
C ASN A 233 38.21 24.53 24.99
N VAL A 234 38.46 23.59 24.07
CA VAL A 234 39.81 23.07 23.84
C VAL A 234 40.59 24.06 22.96
N PRO A 235 41.70 24.66 23.44
CA PRO A 235 42.47 25.60 22.64
C PRO A 235 43.11 24.86 21.46
N VAL A 236 42.89 25.38 20.25
CA VAL A 236 43.51 24.92 19.00
C VAL A 236 45.02 25.06 19.13
N ALA A 237 45.71 23.93 19.38
CA ALA A 237 47.16 23.86 19.31
C ALA A 237 47.58 23.92 17.84
N ASN A 238 48.30 24.99 17.49
CA ASN A 238 49.08 25.10 16.26
C ASN A 238 50.07 23.93 16.19
N GLU A 239 50.03 23.13 15.12
CA GLU A 239 51.25 22.49 14.63
C GLU A 239 51.40 22.67 13.12
N VAL A 240 52.58 23.19 12.80
CA VAL A 240 53.14 23.59 11.52
C VAL A 240 54.26 22.59 11.22
N SER A 241 54.33 22.09 9.97
CA SER A 241 55.49 21.38 9.36
C SER A 241 55.84 20.02 9.98
N TYR A 242 56.03 18.92 9.24
CA TYR A 242 56.80 18.69 8.02
C TYR A 242 56.16 17.60 7.14
#